data_AF-A0A2N1RKF1-F1
#
_entry.id   AF-A0A2N1RKF1-F1
#
_cell.length_a   1.000
_cell.length_b   1.000
_cell.length_c   1.000
_cell.angle_alpha   90.00
_cell.angle_beta   90.00
_cell.angle_gamma   90.00
#
_symmetry.space_group_name_H-M   'P 1'
#
loop_
_entity.id
_entity.type
_entity.pdbx_description
1 polymer ?
#
loop_
_entity_poly.entity_id
_entity_poly.type
_entity_poly.pdbx_seq_one_letter_code
_entity_poly.pdbx_strand_id
1 'polypeptide(L)'
;ALGMTDSAIHMAFIIEAGGIGLIGSIFGVIFGAFGNFFLVNYGINFGMIMRDMDMGYRIQSVLKGAWNPSAILIAFLSGIILSMLVAWIPTRRALKMDIPACLRHQ
;
A
#
# COMPACT_ATOMS: atom_id res chain seq x y z
N ALA A 1 9.08 28.17 -20.82
CA ALA A 1 9.25 26.76 -21.17
C ALA A 1 7.89 26.07 -21.14
N LEU A 2 7.47 25.54 -22.29
CA LEU A 2 6.33 24.65 -22.61
C LEU A 2 4.85 25.09 -22.48
N GLY A 3 4.51 26.28 -22.01
CA GLY A 3 3.11 26.78 -22.10
C GLY A 3 2.05 25.92 -21.37
N MET A 4 2.49 24.95 -20.56
CA MET A 4 1.63 24.12 -19.72
C MET A 4 1.14 24.94 -18.54
N THR A 5 -0.15 24.85 -18.27
CA THR A 5 -0.74 25.44 -17.07
C THR A 5 -0.34 24.64 -15.84
N ASP A 6 -0.27 25.30 -14.67
CA ASP A 6 0.03 24.66 -13.39
C ASP A 6 -0.85 23.44 -13.09
N SER A 7 -2.10 23.48 -13.57
CA SER A 7 -3.05 22.37 -13.46
C SER A 7 -2.64 21.15 -14.30
N ALA A 8 -2.09 21.36 -15.51
CA ALA A 8 -1.59 20.27 -16.33
C ALA A 8 -0.38 19.58 -15.69
N ILE A 9 0.50 20.35 -15.05
CA ILE A 9 1.65 19.81 -14.29
C ILE A 9 1.13 18.99 -13.11
N HIS A 10 0.14 19.51 -12.38
CA HIS A 10 -0.46 18.79 -11.25
C HIS A 10 -1.06 17.44 -11.67
N MET A 11 -1.81 17.44 -12.78
CA MET A 11 -2.49 16.25 -13.27
C MET A 11 -1.50 15.19 -13.77
N ALA A 12 -0.42 15.61 -14.45
CA ALA A 12 0.65 14.70 -14.87
C ALA A 12 1.31 13.98 -13.68
N PHE A 13 1.67 14.73 -12.63
CA PHE A 13 2.25 14.14 -11.41
C PHE A 13 1.31 13.17 -10.71
N ILE A 14 0.01 13.48 -10.65
CA ILE A 14 -0.99 12.57 -10.05
C ILE A 14 -1.10 11.28 -10.87
N ILE A 15 -1.10 11.37 -12.20
CA ILE A 15 -1.17 10.20 -13.08
C ILE A 15 0.07 9.31 -12.92
N GLU A 16 1.27 9.89 -12.91
CA GLU A 16 2.52 9.15 -12.66
C GLU A 16 2.51 8.48 -11.29
N ALA A 17 2.10 9.19 -10.25
CA ALA A 17 1.97 8.62 -8.90
C ALA A 17 0.92 7.50 -8.81
N GLY A 18 -0.17 7.62 -9.56
CA GLY A 18 -1.17 6.56 -9.73
C GLY A 18 -0.57 5.34 -10.42
N GLY A 19 0.25 5.53 -11.46
CA GLY A 19 0.97 4.45 -12.15
C GLY A 19 1.93 3.71 -11.22
N ILE A 20 2.74 4.43 -10.44
CA ILE A 20 3.64 3.85 -9.43
C ILE A 20 2.82 3.11 -8.36
N GLY A 21 1.70 3.69 -7.93
CA GLY A 21 0.76 3.07 -7.00
C GLY A 21 0.19 1.75 -7.47
N LEU A 22 -0.20 1.69 -8.74
CA LEU A 22 -0.72 0.49 -9.38
C LEU A 22 0.34 -0.61 -9.43
N ILE A 23 1.57 -0.28 -9.81
CA ILE A 23 2.66 -1.26 -9.80
C ILE A 23 2.90 -1.76 -8.37
N GLY A 24 2.99 -0.84 -7.40
CA GLY A 24 3.18 -1.17 -5.99
C GLY A 24 2.06 -2.05 -5.42
N SER A 25 0.80 -1.78 -5.77
CA SER A 25 -0.35 -2.56 -5.29
C SER A 25 -0.40 -3.96 -5.90
N ILE A 26 -0.02 -4.13 -7.17
CA ILE A 26 0.12 -5.45 -7.81
C ILE A 26 1.13 -6.30 -7.04
N PHE A 27 2.35 -5.77 -6.83
CA PHE A 27 3.37 -6.48 -6.08
C PHE A 27 2.96 -6.72 -4.63
N GLY A 28 2.32 -5.74 -3.98
CA GLY A 28 1.81 -5.87 -2.62
C GLY A 28 0.79 -7.00 -2.47
N VAL A 29 -0.14 -7.15 -3.43
CA VAL A 29 -1.10 -8.26 -3.45
C VAL A 29 -0.39 -9.59 -3.68
N ILE A 30 0.57 -9.66 -4.60
CA ILE A 30 1.33 -10.89 -4.87
C ILE A 30 2.07 -11.35 -3.60
N PHE A 31 2.83 -10.45 -2.97
CA PHE A 31 3.55 -10.78 -1.74
C PHE A 31 2.61 -11.07 -0.56
N GLY A 32 1.51 -10.32 -0.43
CA GLY A 32 0.49 -10.57 0.58
C GLY A 32 -0.19 -11.94 0.42
N ALA A 33 -0.53 -12.31 -0.81
CA ALA A 33 -1.08 -13.62 -1.14
C ALA A 33 -0.08 -14.75 -0.87
N PHE A 34 1.20 -14.54 -1.20
CA PHE A 34 2.27 -15.49 -0.89
C PHE A 34 2.45 -15.68 0.62
N GLY A 35 2.44 -14.60 1.40
CA GLY A 35 2.48 -14.66 2.86
C GLY A 35 1.25 -15.36 3.45
N ASN A 36 0.06 -15.05 2.94
CA ASN A 36 -1.18 -15.72 3.36
C ASN A 36 -1.16 -17.21 3.00
N PHE A 37 -0.62 -17.59 1.84
CA PHE A 37 -0.46 -19.00 1.46
C PHE A 37 0.42 -19.75 2.48
N PHE A 38 1.54 -19.16 2.90
CA PHE A 38 2.38 -19.75 3.94
C PHE A 38 1.61 -19.89 5.27
N LEU A 39 0.86 -18.86 5.65
CA LEU A 39 0.06 -18.83 6.89
C LEU A 39 -1.11 -19.83 6.88
N VAL A 40 -1.72 -20.10 5.73
CA VAL A 40 -2.79 -21.10 5.57
C VAL A 40 -2.23 -22.51 5.73
N ASN A 41 -1.07 -22.79 5.12
CA ASN A 41 -0.47 -24.12 5.11
C ASN A 41 0.21 -24.48 6.43
N TYR A 42 1.10 -23.62 6.91
CA TYR A 42 1.86 -23.90 8.14
C TYR A 42 1.07 -23.51 9.39
N GLY A 43 0.32 -22.40 9.34
CA GLY A 43 -0.34 -21.84 10.52
C GLY A 43 0.66 -21.40 11.59
N ILE A 44 0.25 -20.49 12.46
CA ILE A 44 1.06 -20.14 13.64
C ILE A 44 0.48 -20.89 14.83
N ASN A 45 1.26 -21.80 15.40
CA ASN A 45 0.88 -22.58 16.58
C ASN A 45 1.21 -21.78 17.85
N PHE A 46 0.17 -21.23 18.47
CA PHE A 46 0.24 -20.54 19.76
C PHE A 46 0.08 -21.49 20.95
N GLY A 47 0.06 -22.79 20.72
CA GLY A 47 -0.19 -23.81 21.75
C GLY A 47 0.81 -23.84 22.88
N MET A 48 2.04 -23.31 22.71
CA MET A 48 2.97 -23.15 23.84
C MET A 48 2.60 -21.99 24.77
N ILE A 49 2.04 -20.90 24.25
CA ILE A 49 1.63 -19.73 25.06
C ILE A 49 0.26 -19.97 25.69
N MET A 50 -0.63 -20.66 24.97
CA MET A 50 -1.98 -20.98 25.44
C MET A 50 -2.05 -22.22 26.34
N ARG A 51 -0.94 -22.95 26.52
CA ARG A 51 -0.89 -24.18 27.32
C ARG A 51 -1.09 -23.96 28.81
N ASP A 52 -0.62 -22.84 29.33
CA ASP A 52 -0.78 -22.46 30.74
C ASP A 52 -2.10 -21.69 30.98
N MET A 53 -2.88 -21.44 29.93
CA MET A 53 -4.16 -20.73 30.02
C MET A 53 -5.29 -21.75 30.09
N ASP A 54 -5.59 -22.20 31.30
CA ASP A 54 -6.58 -23.24 31.59
C ASP A 54 -8.02 -22.71 31.44
N MET A 55 -8.41 -22.44 30.21
CA MET A 55 -9.78 -22.19 29.82
C MET A 55 -10.39 -23.56 29.53
N GLY A 56 -11.43 -23.98 30.27
CA GLY A 56 -12.06 -25.31 30.23
C GLY A 56 -12.69 -25.77 28.90
N TYR A 57 -12.21 -25.28 27.76
CA TYR A 57 -12.61 -25.60 26.41
C TYR A 57 -11.36 -25.89 25.55
N ARG A 58 -11.42 -26.89 24.65
CA ARG A 58 -10.32 -27.15 23.69
C ARG A 58 -10.25 -26.01 22.69
N ILE A 59 -9.48 -24.97 22.99
CA ILE A 59 -9.22 -23.86 22.08
C ILE A 59 -8.26 -24.36 20.99
N GLN A 60 -8.65 -24.16 19.73
CA GLN A 60 -7.83 -24.48 18.58
C GLN A 60 -6.59 -23.57 18.60
N SER A 61 -5.44 -24.12 18.97
CA SER A 61 -4.20 -23.37 19.24
C SER A 61 -3.44 -22.94 17.99
N VAL A 62 -4.02 -23.12 16.80
CA VAL A 62 -3.37 -22.82 15.51
C VAL A 62 -4.14 -21.73 14.79
N LEU A 63 -3.51 -20.57 14.65
CA LEU A 63 -4.04 -19.46 13.86
C LEU A 63 -3.68 -19.72 12.39
N LYS A 64 -4.69 -20.01 11.58
CA LYS A 64 -4.53 -20.22 10.13
C LYS A 64 -4.96 -18.97 9.37
N GLY A 65 -4.26 -18.69 8.28
CA GLY A 65 -4.69 -17.67 7.32
C GLY A 65 -6.04 -18.06 6.70
N ALA A 66 -6.84 -17.06 6.33
CA ALA A 66 -8.09 -17.26 5.62
C ALA A 66 -8.03 -16.49 4.30
N TRP A 67 -8.48 -17.12 3.22
CA TRP A 67 -8.61 -16.44 1.94
C TRP A 67 -9.82 -15.52 1.98
N ASN A 68 -9.58 -14.22 2.01
CA ASN A 68 -10.62 -13.20 1.93
C ASN A 68 -10.39 -12.32 0.68
N PRO A 69 -11.07 -12.63 -0.45
CA PRO A 69 -10.94 -11.86 -1.69
C PRO A 69 -11.30 -10.38 -1.52
N SER A 70 -12.28 -10.07 -0.66
CA SER A 70 -12.68 -8.69 -0.37
C SER A 70 -11.53 -7.92 0.30
N ALA A 71 -10.83 -8.54 1.25
CA ALA A 71 -9.67 -7.92 1.89
C ALA A 71 -8.52 -7.68 0.90
N ILE A 72 -8.28 -8.62 -0.01
CA ILE A 72 -7.27 -8.48 -1.07
C ILE A 72 -7.60 -7.31 -2.01
N LEU A 73 -8.87 -7.20 -2.43
CA LEU A 73 -9.32 -6.10 -3.28
C LEU A 73 -9.20 -4.74 -2.58
N ILE A 74 -9.58 -4.67 -1.31
CA ILE A 74 -9.45 -3.44 -0.51
C ILE A 74 -7.97 -3.05 -0.37
N ALA A 75 -7.08 -4.02 -0.12
CA ALA A 75 -5.64 -3.76 -0.04
C ALA A 75 -5.05 -3.28 -1.37
N PHE A 76 -5.52 -3.83 -2.49
CA PHE A 76 -5.12 -3.39 -3.82
C PHE A 76 -5.52 -1.93 -4.08
N LEU A 77 -6.79 -1.60 -3.86
CA LEU A 77 -7.32 -0.26 -4.08
C LEU A 77 -6.72 0.75 -3.10
N SER A 78 -6.52 0.36 -1.85
CA SER A 78 -5.91 1.24 -0.85
C SER A 78 -4.46 1.59 -1.21
N GLY A 79 -3.69 0.65 -1.77
CA GLY A 79 -2.33 0.94 -2.25
C GLY A 79 -2.28 2.03 -3.33
N ILE A 80 -3.21 1.96 -4.30
CA ILE A 80 -3.31 2.96 -5.38
C ILE A 80 -3.77 4.32 -4.82
N ILE A 81 -4.82 4.33 -4.01
CA ILE A 81 -5.34 5.57 -3.43
C ILE A 81 -4.28 6.22 -2.53
N LEU A 82 -3.58 5.43 -1.72
CA LEU A 82 -2.56 5.94 -0.80
C LEU A 82 -1.37 6.52 -1.54
N SER A 83 -0.92 5.93 -2.65
CA SER A 83 0.17 6.51 -3.45
C SER A 83 -0.23 7.87 -4.04
N MET A 84 -1.46 7.98 -4.55
CA MET A 84 -1.98 9.24 -5.09
C MET A 84 -2.13 10.30 -3.99
N LEU A 85 -2.61 9.91 -2.80
CA LEU A 85 -2.71 10.81 -1.63
C LEU A 85 -1.34 11.27 -1.15
N VAL A 86 -0.35 10.38 -1.08
CA VAL A 86 1.02 10.73 -0.67
C VAL A 86 1.66 11.67 -1.68
N ALA A 87 1.48 11.42 -2.98
CA ALA A 87 2.02 12.26 -4.04
C ALA A 87 1.37 13.65 -4.08
N TRP A 88 0.13 13.81 -3.63
CA TRP A 88 -0.53 15.11 -3.56
C TRP A 88 0.25 16.16 -2.73
N ILE A 89 0.93 15.73 -1.66
CA ILE A 89 1.69 16.60 -0.76
C ILE A 89 2.88 17.27 -1.47
N PRO A 90 3.82 16.53 -2.10
CA PRO A 90 4.92 17.14 -2.85
C PRO A 90 4.42 17.91 -4.06
N THR A 91 3.37 17.47 -4.78
CA THR A 91 2.88 18.21 -5.96
C THR A 91 2.37 19.61 -5.58
N ARG A 92 1.68 19.74 -4.45
CA ARG A 92 1.26 21.06 -3.93
C ARG A 92 2.44 21.94 -3.50
N ARG A 93 3.52 21.33 -2.99
CA ARG A 93 4.74 22.06 -2.61
C ARG A 93 5.55 22.49 -3.83
N ALA A 94 5.67 21.62 -4.83
CA ALA A 94 6.40 21.87 -6.07
C ALA A 94 5.79 23.03 -6.87
N LEU A 95 4.46 23.12 -6.93
CA LEU A 95 3.78 24.23 -7.60
C LEU A 95 3.95 25.59 -6.92
N LYS A 96 4.32 25.61 -5.62
CA LYS A 96 4.63 26.86 -4.91
C LYS A 96 6.09 27.27 -5.04
N MET A 97 6.94 26.42 -5.63
CA MET A 97 8.30 26.78 -5.98
C MET A 97 8.26 27.48 -7.33
N ASP A 98 8.62 28.75 -7.37
CA ASP A 98 8.74 29.54 -8.58
C ASP A 98 9.63 28.80 -9.60
N ILE A 99 9.03 28.38 -10.72
CA ILE A 99 9.69 27.73 -11.85
C ILE A 99 10.97 28.49 -12.32
N PRO A 100 11.05 29.83 -12.23
CA PRO A 100 12.29 30.56 -12.54
C PRO A 100 13.47 30.29 -11.58
N ALA A 101 13.21 29.90 -10.32
CA ALA A 101 14.27 29.62 -9.34
C ALA A 101 14.95 28.28 -9.61
N CYS A 102 14.22 27.29 -10.14
CA CYS A 102 14.76 25.98 -10.49
C CYS A 102 15.65 26.00 -11.74
N LEU A 103 15.46 26.95 -12.67
CA LEU A 103 16.34 27.14 -13.83
C LEU A 103 17.59 27.99 -13.52
N ARG A 104 17.62 28.70 -12.39
CA ARG A 104 18.75 29.57 -12.02
C ARG A 104 19.91 28.83 -11.33
N HIS A 105 19.75 27.53 -11.09
CA HIS A 105 20.75 26.64 -10.49
C HIS A 105 21.20 25.54 -11.48
N GLN A 106 21.39 25.91 -12.74
CA GLN A 106 22.29 25.19 -13.66
C GLN A 106 23.51 26.06 -13.96
#